data_AF-A0A1I8HQ61-F1
#
_entry.id   AF-A0A1I8HQ61-F1
#
_cell.length_a   1.000
_cell.length_b   1.000
_cell.length_c   1.000
_cell.angle_alpha   90.00
_cell.angle_beta   90.00
_cell.angle_gamma   90.00
#
_symmetry.space_group_name_H-M   'P 1'
#
loop_
_entity.id
_entity.type
_entity.pdbx_description
1 polymer ?
#
loop_
_entity_poly.entity_id
_entity_poly.type
_entity_poly.pdbx_seq_one_letter_code
_entity_poly.pdbx_strand_id
1 'polypeptide(L)'
;QALSQVSAASAPALSSQLIVAMATAPHTWLRLVPSCRSYSKATRLYKIDYPWKDEPKPHWVRQFEARRVDADLTPENRDWLRQWRLQRVRDAVASSSEAAAAASPLKEPPAARPLWTPRVSQRCGLVGIKLGILPMWYRNGQKVHTTVVQIPDQRVLRWVPPEDLGNYASLREMRPYRLNQSFLPRWLTQQRWGLQLVGAVPADPANFTAQWCGIFKAAGLPPMRKISRFLVSPDAALQPGACLGLHHFRVGDCVDVVARTVNRGFQGVMERHLMEGGPAAHGSTKFHRKMGSAAGGGGPIYRGKRMPGVMGNRFRAARSLPVLRVNTKHRLLFIKGFTPGPPHSYCQIMDSWMLDVRRSLDANPPPMPTYFAEDAPEGGYPEDVYHPDLLPYDQPLELPD
;
A
#
# COMPACT_ATOMS: atom_id res chain seq x y z
N GLN A 1 -57.86 -38.71 6.57
CA GLN A 1 -58.65 -38.51 5.34
C GLN A 1 -57.66 -38.07 4.25
N ALA A 2 -56.94 -39.04 3.68
CA ALA A 2 -56.98 -39.47 2.26
C ALA A 2 -56.38 -38.41 1.31
N LEU A 3 -55.13 -38.59 0.80
CA LEU A 3 -54.76 -39.20 -0.51
C LEU A 3 -55.42 -38.45 -1.70
N SER A 4 -54.81 -38.14 -2.84
CA SER A 4 -53.55 -38.46 -3.55
C SER A 4 -53.56 -37.61 -4.85
N GLN A 5 -52.45 -37.00 -5.27
CA GLN A 5 -51.73 -37.16 -6.56
C GLN A 5 -52.45 -37.79 -7.78
N VAL A 6 -51.88 -37.48 -8.97
CA VAL A 6 -52.00 -38.09 -10.34
C VAL A 6 -52.84 -37.19 -11.31
N SER A 7 -52.51 -36.89 -12.58
CA SER A 7 -51.42 -37.11 -13.56
C SER A 7 -51.61 -36.11 -14.73
N ALA A 8 -50.58 -35.48 -15.29
CA ALA A 8 -49.96 -35.77 -16.61
C ALA A 8 -50.87 -36.26 -17.77
N ALA A 9 -50.87 -35.51 -18.90
CA ALA A 9 -50.98 -35.97 -20.31
C ALA A 9 -51.06 -34.72 -21.24
N SER A 10 -49.97 -34.32 -21.92
CA SER A 10 -49.54 -34.70 -23.29
C SER A 10 -50.28 -33.99 -24.43
N ALA A 11 -49.52 -33.21 -25.21
CA ALA A 11 -49.89 -32.58 -26.49
C ALA A 11 -50.24 -33.62 -27.59
N PRO A 12 -50.83 -33.17 -28.71
CA PRO A 12 -50.01 -33.17 -29.92
C PRO A 12 -50.21 -31.97 -30.86
N ALA A 13 -49.17 -31.74 -31.66
CA ALA A 13 -49.08 -30.86 -32.81
C ALA A 13 -49.83 -31.41 -34.04
N LEU A 14 -50.08 -30.54 -35.04
CA LEU A 14 -50.13 -30.76 -36.51
C LEU A 14 -50.73 -29.47 -37.13
N SER A 15 -49.98 -28.57 -37.77
CA SER A 15 -49.39 -28.63 -39.13
C SER A 15 -50.28 -28.02 -40.21
N SER A 16 -49.61 -27.40 -41.19
CA SER A 16 -50.06 -26.96 -42.52
C SER A 16 -50.75 -25.59 -42.59
N GLN A 17 -50.60 -24.76 -43.61
CA GLN A 17 -49.53 -24.42 -44.57
C GLN A 17 -50.18 -23.35 -45.47
N LEU A 18 -49.38 -22.40 -45.96
CA LEU A 18 -49.59 -21.63 -47.20
C LEU A 18 -50.75 -20.61 -47.24
N ILE A 19 -50.41 -19.35 -47.55
CA ILE A 19 -50.63 -18.79 -48.89
C ILE A 19 -49.72 -17.56 -49.07
N VAL A 20 -49.04 -17.58 -50.21
CA VAL A 20 -48.11 -16.60 -50.77
C VAL A 20 -48.90 -15.53 -51.52
N ALA A 21 -48.50 -14.27 -51.40
CA ALA A 21 -48.79 -13.26 -52.43
C ALA A 21 -47.57 -12.33 -52.59
N MET A 22 -46.82 -12.57 -53.67
CA MET A 22 -45.78 -11.68 -54.20
C MET A 22 -46.38 -10.77 -55.28
N ALA A 23 -45.97 -9.50 -55.28
CA ALA A 23 -45.92 -8.60 -56.45
C ALA A 23 -44.78 -7.60 -56.18
N THR A 24 -43.57 -7.73 -56.75
CA THR A 24 -43.09 -7.15 -58.03
C THR A 24 -43.55 -5.69 -58.21
N ALA A 25 -42.71 -4.65 -58.25
CA ALA A 25 -41.51 -4.48 -59.10
C ALA A 25 -40.59 -3.31 -58.58
N PRO A 26 -39.42 -3.07 -59.23
CA PRO A 26 -38.19 -2.54 -58.63
C PRO A 26 -37.88 -1.07 -58.98
N HIS A 27 -36.93 -0.45 -58.26
CA HIS A 27 -35.86 0.34 -58.90
C HIS A 27 -34.61 0.43 -58.02
N THR A 28 -33.51 0.16 -58.69
CA THR A 28 -32.11 0.05 -58.29
C THR A 28 -31.47 1.37 -57.88
N TRP A 29 -30.70 1.36 -56.79
CA TRP A 29 -29.40 2.06 -56.73
C TRP A 29 -28.37 1.16 -56.04
N LEU A 30 -27.23 1.03 -56.72
CA LEU A 30 -26.13 0.10 -56.46
C LEU A 30 -25.28 0.52 -55.24
N ARG A 31 -24.94 -0.51 -54.45
CA ARG A 31 -23.67 -0.82 -53.75
C ARG A 31 -22.81 0.33 -53.23
N LEU A 32 -22.43 0.20 -51.95
CA LEU A 32 -21.03 -0.07 -51.56
C LEU A 32 -21.02 -0.72 -50.17
N VAL A 33 -20.54 -1.96 -50.08
CA VAL A 33 -20.21 -2.64 -48.82
C VAL A 33 -18.73 -2.37 -48.55
N PRO A 34 -18.36 -1.70 -47.44
CA PRO A 34 -17.01 -1.79 -46.91
C PRO A 34 -16.99 -2.92 -45.88
N SER A 35 -16.22 -3.95 -46.22
CA SER A 35 -15.80 -5.06 -45.37
C SER A 35 -15.59 -4.68 -43.90
N CYS A 36 -16.20 -5.44 -42.99
CA CYS A 36 -15.84 -5.45 -41.57
C CYS A 36 -14.43 -6.02 -41.40
N ARG A 37 -13.41 -5.16 -41.40
CA ARG A 37 -12.11 -5.50 -40.82
C ARG A 37 -12.22 -5.40 -39.31
N SER A 38 -12.24 -6.55 -38.64
CA SER A 38 -12.04 -6.67 -37.20
C SER A 38 -10.66 -6.12 -36.82
N TYR A 39 -10.60 -4.87 -36.37
CA TYR A 39 -9.41 -4.35 -35.70
C TYR A 39 -9.54 -4.64 -34.20
N SER A 40 -8.98 -5.78 -33.78
CA SER A 40 -8.58 -5.98 -32.40
C SER A 40 -7.47 -4.97 -32.06
N LYS A 41 -7.79 -3.90 -31.34
CA LYS A 41 -6.78 -2.97 -30.83
C LYS A 41 -6.77 -2.95 -29.31
N ALA A 42 -5.72 -3.58 -28.82
CA ALA A 42 -5.17 -3.46 -27.49
C ALA A 42 -5.12 -2.01 -27.00
N THR A 43 -5.66 -1.84 -25.80
CA THR A 43 -5.14 -1.02 -24.69
C THR A 43 -3.91 -0.16 -24.99
N ARG A 44 -4.10 1.16 -25.09
CA ARG A 44 -3.16 2.15 -24.54
C ARG A 44 -3.88 3.36 -23.97
N LEU A 45 -3.73 3.47 -22.65
CA LEU A 45 -4.05 4.61 -21.81
C LEU A 45 -3.25 5.84 -22.24
N TYR A 46 -3.93 6.79 -22.90
CA TYR A 46 -3.62 8.21 -22.80
C TYR A 46 -4.94 8.87 -22.47
N LYS A 47 -4.99 9.66 -21.40
CA LYS A 47 -6.15 10.50 -21.13
C LYS A 47 -6.19 11.52 -22.28
N ILE A 48 -7.01 11.24 -23.29
CA ILE A 48 -7.33 12.20 -24.34
C ILE A 48 -8.16 13.26 -23.63
N ASP A 49 -7.58 14.44 -23.42
CA ASP A 49 -8.37 15.59 -23.03
C ASP A 49 -9.10 16.04 -24.29
N TYR A 50 -10.34 15.57 -24.38
CA TYR A 50 -11.20 15.85 -25.49
C TYR A 50 -11.66 17.31 -25.43
N PRO A 51 -11.70 18.03 -26.57
CA PRO A 51 -12.07 19.45 -26.63
C PRO A 51 -13.50 19.73 -26.15
N TRP A 52 -14.37 18.71 -26.08
CA TRP A 52 -15.73 18.82 -25.52
C TRP A 52 -15.81 18.63 -24.00
N LYS A 53 -14.67 18.50 -23.28
CA LYS A 53 -14.71 18.39 -21.81
C LYS A 53 -15.28 19.62 -21.13
N ASP A 54 -15.15 20.77 -21.78
CA ASP A 54 -15.69 22.05 -21.33
C ASP A 54 -16.98 22.43 -22.07
N GLU A 55 -17.42 21.62 -23.04
CA GLU A 55 -18.75 21.75 -23.65
C GLU A 55 -19.79 21.03 -22.78
N PRO A 56 -21.01 21.59 -22.63
CA PRO A 56 -22.10 20.89 -21.99
C PRO A 56 -22.36 19.59 -22.77
N LYS A 57 -22.25 18.46 -22.07
CA LYS A 57 -22.45 17.14 -22.69
C LYS A 57 -23.83 17.06 -23.37
N PRO A 58 -23.96 16.30 -24.48
CA PRO A 58 -25.21 16.21 -25.21
C PRO A 58 -26.37 15.70 -24.34
N HIS A 59 -27.56 16.27 -24.56
CA HIS A 59 -28.75 16.14 -23.70
C HIS A 59 -29.27 14.71 -23.46
N TRP A 60 -28.96 13.76 -24.35
CA TRP A 60 -29.32 12.33 -24.19
C TRP A 60 -28.39 11.57 -23.24
N VAL A 61 -27.25 12.15 -22.87
CA VAL A 61 -26.38 11.58 -21.83
C VAL A 61 -27.00 11.93 -20.48
N ARG A 62 -27.81 11.01 -19.94
CA ARG A 62 -28.36 11.14 -18.58
C ARG A 62 -27.21 11.38 -17.61
N GLN A 63 -27.15 12.60 -17.07
CA GLN A 63 -26.24 12.92 -15.98
C GLN A 63 -26.81 12.25 -14.74
N PHE A 64 -26.29 11.08 -14.38
CA PHE A 64 -26.36 10.68 -12.99
C PHE A 64 -25.44 11.65 -12.27
N GLU A 65 -26.00 12.72 -11.70
CA GLU A 65 -25.25 13.52 -10.74
C GLU A 65 -24.66 12.55 -9.74
N ALA A 66 -23.33 12.57 -9.58
CA ALA A 66 -22.70 11.77 -8.55
C ALA A 66 -23.23 12.30 -7.22
N ARG A 67 -24.24 11.64 -6.68
CA ARG A 67 -24.91 12.05 -5.43
C ARG A 67 -23.82 12.18 -4.39
N ARG A 68 -23.52 13.42 -3.99
CA ARG A 68 -22.53 13.67 -2.95
C ARG A 68 -23.07 12.99 -1.70
N VAL A 69 -22.21 12.23 -1.02
CA VAL A 69 -22.60 11.58 0.23
C VAL A 69 -23.12 12.67 1.16
N ASP A 70 -24.28 12.41 1.76
CA ASP A 70 -24.95 13.28 2.71
C ASP A 70 -25.52 14.61 2.16
N ALA A 71 -25.63 14.79 0.84
CA ALA A 71 -26.15 16.02 0.22
C ALA A 71 -27.59 16.37 0.62
N ASP A 72 -28.47 15.37 0.73
CA ASP A 72 -29.91 15.59 0.94
C ASP A 72 -30.32 15.62 2.41
N LEU A 73 -29.36 15.61 3.33
CA LEU A 73 -29.60 15.61 4.77
C LEU A 73 -29.64 17.03 5.33
N THR A 74 -30.51 17.24 6.33
CA THR A 74 -30.50 18.44 7.18
C THR A 74 -29.16 18.54 7.93
N PRO A 75 -28.70 19.75 8.31
CA PRO A 75 -27.45 19.92 9.04
C PRO A 75 -27.41 19.12 10.35
N GLU A 76 -28.52 19.09 11.09
CA GLU A 76 -28.66 18.30 12.33
C GLU A 76 -28.45 16.80 12.08
N ASN A 77 -29.08 16.25 11.04
CA ASN A 77 -28.94 14.84 10.68
C ASN A 77 -27.52 14.51 10.22
N ARG A 78 -26.82 15.45 9.57
CA ARG A 78 -25.42 15.28 9.16
C ARG A 78 -24.50 15.19 10.38
N ASP A 79 -24.67 16.09 11.35
CA ASP A 79 -23.86 16.09 12.57
C ASP A 79 -24.13 14.83 13.41
N TRP A 80 -25.40 14.45 13.55
CA TRP A 80 -25.78 13.19 14.20
C TRP A 80 -25.16 11.98 13.50
N LEU A 81 -25.27 11.87 12.16
CA LEU A 81 -24.68 10.77 11.41
C LEU A 81 -23.15 10.73 11.53
N ARG A 82 -22.49 11.89 11.52
CA ARG A 82 -21.05 12.00 11.70
C ARG A 82 -20.63 11.47 13.07
N GLN A 83 -21.31 11.90 14.14
CA GLN A 83 -21.07 11.41 15.49
C GLN A 83 -21.32 9.91 15.61
N TRP A 84 -22.42 9.42 15.04
CA TRP A 84 -22.77 8.00 15.03
C TRP A 84 -21.72 7.14 14.31
N ARG A 85 -21.21 7.60 13.15
CA ARG A 85 -20.12 6.93 12.42
C ARG A 85 -18.83 6.91 13.23
N LEU A 86 -18.48 8.02 13.88
CA LEU A 86 -17.29 8.11 14.73
C LEU A 86 -17.40 7.16 15.93
N GLN A 87 -18.57 7.08 16.56
CA GLN A 87 -18.83 6.17 17.66
C GLN A 87 -18.69 4.72 17.22
N ARG A 88 -19.31 4.32 16.10
CA ARG A 88 -19.15 2.98 15.51
C ARG A 88 -17.69 2.60 15.27
N VAL A 89 -16.89 3.54 14.76
CA VAL A 89 -15.46 3.31 14.54
C VAL A 89 -14.71 3.16 15.87
N ARG A 90 -15.01 3.99 16.88
CA ARG A 90 -14.43 3.87 18.22
C ARG A 90 -14.79 2.54 18.86
N ASP A 91 -16.05 2.14 18.79
CA ASP A 91 -16.55 0.87 19.35
C ASP A 91 -15.89 -0.32 18.64
N ALA A 92 -15.71 -0.25 17.32
CA ALA A 92 -15.00 -1.28 16.57
C ALA A 92 -13.50 -1.35 16.91
N VAL A 93 -12.86 -0.21 17.16
CA VAL A 93 -11.46 -0.17 17.62
C VAL A 93 -11.33 -0.68 19.07
N ALA A 94 -12.28 -0.35 19.95
CA ALA A 94 -12.30 -0.78 21.34
C ALA A 94 -12.63 -2.28 21.47
N SER A 95 -13.71 -2.75 20.85
CA SER A 95 -14.06 -4.17 20.81
C SER A 95 -12.96 -5.02 20.16
N SER A 96 -12.11 -4.44 19.30
CA SER A 96 -11.04 -5.20 18.68
C SER A 96 -9.81 -5.42 19.57
N SER A 97 -9.68 -4.79 20.75
CA SER A 97 -8.60 -5.11 21.70
C SER A 97 -8.77 -6.49 22.35
N GLU A 98 -10.01 -7.01 22.41
CA GLU A 98 -10.32 -8.30 23.06
C GLU A 98 -11.31 -9.17 22.22
N ALA A 99 -12.33 -8.58 21.58
CA ALA A 99 -13.38 -9.29 20.85
C ALA A 99 -13.16 -9.47 19.35
N ALA A 100 -12.25 -8.73 18.68
CA ALA A 100 -11.91 -9.01 17.27
C ALA A 100 -11.08 -10.30 17.09
N ALA A 101 -10.45 -10.78 18.16
CA ALA A 101 -9.91 -12.14 18.19
C ALA A 101 -11.04 -13.18 18.10
N ALA A 102 -12.19 -12.92 18.73
CA ALA A 102 -13.36 -13.81 18.72
C ALA A 102 -14.21 -13.73 17.43
N ALA A 103 -14.15 -12.62 16.69
CA ALA A 103 -14.91 -12.39 15.45
C ALA A 103 -14.12 -12.68 14.16
N SER A 104 -12.88 -13.16 14.26
CA SER A 104 -12.07 -13.52 13.10
C SER A 104 -12.60 -14.82 12.44
N PRO A 105 -12.61 -14.93 11.10
CA PRO A 105 -13.09 -16.14 10.40
C PRO A 105 -12.26 -17.41 10.68
N LEU A 106 -11.13 -17.29 11.38
CA LEU A 106 -10.42 -18.41 12.00
C LEU A 106 -10.63 -18.30 13.52
N LYS A 107 -11.49 -19.17 14.07
CA LYS A 107 -11.95 -19.14 15.46
C LYS A 107 -10.89 -19.47 16.50
N GLU A 108 -9.69 -19.88 16.09
CA GLU A 108 -8.62 -20.28 17.01
C GLU A 108 -7.27 -19.69 16.55
N PRO A 109 -6.48 -19.08 17.45
CA PRO A 109 -5.07 -18.85 17.18
C PRO A 109 -4.40 -20.20 16.86
N PRO A 110 -3.41 -20.26 15.96
CA PRO A 110 -2.74 -21.53 15.67
C PRO A 110 -2.22 -22.13 16.98
N ALA A 111 -2.54 -23.41 17.22
CA ALA A 111 -2.33 -24.13 18.49
C ALA A 111 -0.86 -24.11 18.98
N ALA A 112 0.10 -23.83 18.11
CA ALA A 112 1.50 -23.58 18.45
C ALA A 112 2.02 -22.38 17.67
N ARG A 113 2.72 -21.47 18.36
CA ARG A 113 3.38 -20.33 17.73
C ARG A 113 4.62 -20.82 16.98
N PRO A 114 4.81 -20.43 15.71
CA PRO A 114 5.95 -20.87 14.91
C PRO A 114 7.25 -20.27 15.45
N LEU A 115 8.29 -21.11 15.53
CA LEU A 115 9.63 -20.68 15.90
C LEU A 115 10.31 -19.94 14.74
N TRP A 116 11.22 -19.02 15.06
CA TRP A 116 12.02 -18.32 14.06
C TRP A 116 12.94 -19.31 13.33
N THR A 117 12.79 -19.42 12.01
CA THR A 117 13.70 -20.22 11.17
C THR A 117 14.71 -19.30 10.47
N PRO A 118 16.01 -19.49 10.73
CA PRO A 118 17.06 -18.66 10.15
C PRO A 118 17.00 -18.60 8.63
N ARG A 119 17.22 -17.42 8.06
CA ARG A 119 17.20 -17.13 6.61
C ARG A 119 15.90 -17.42 5.86
N VAL A 120 14.92 -18.13 6.42
CA VAL A 120 13.66 -18.49 5.76
C VAL A 120 12.54 -17.57 6.22
N SER A 121 12.33 -17.49 7.54
CA SER A 121 11.29 -16.67 8.17
C SER A 121 11.44 -15.19 7.81
N GLN A 122 10.32 -14.57 7.48
CA GLN A 122 10.17 -13.14 7.30
C GLN A 122 8.79 -12.74 7.81
N ARG A 123 8.77 -12.03 8.93
CA ARG A 123 7.54 -11.56 9.56
C ARG A 123 6.95 -10.32 8.90
N CYS A 124 5.74 -9.98 9.30
CA CYS A 124 5.03 -8.78 8.85
C CYS A 124 5.77 -7.51 9.28
N GLY A 125 5.59 -6.41 8.55
CA GLY A 125 6.03 -5.09 8.99
C GLY A 125 4.90 -4.27 9.60
N LEU A 126 5.21 -3.03 9.97
CA LEU A 126 4.29 -2.04 10.50
C LEU A 126 4.14 -0.84 9.56
N VAL A 127 3.02 -0.13 9.67
CA VAL A 127 2.83 1.19 9.05
C VAL A 127 3.03 2.25 10.12
N GLY A 128 3.91 3.21 9.85
CA GLY A 128 4.17 4.35 10.72
C GLY A 128 3.76 5.68 10.11
N ILE A 129 3.64 6.70 10.95
CA ILE A 129 3.50 8.11 10.57
C ILE A 129 4.76 8.82 11.04
N LYS A 130 5.54 9.35 10.11
CA LYS A 130 6.74 10.13 10.43
C LYS A 130 6.30 11.43 11.11
N LEU A 131 6.69 11.67 12.36
CA LEU A 131 6.40 12.94 13.05
C LEU A 131 7.47 13.98 12.73
N GLY A 132 8.74 13.62 12.91
CA GLY A 132 9.84 14.56 12.78
C GLY A 132 11.19 13.90 13.01
N ILE A 133 12.21 14.73 13.20
CA ILE A 133 13.57 14.32 13.52
C ILE A 133 13.98 15.01 14.81
N LEU A 134 14.48 14.24 15.77
CA LEU A 134 14.94 14.70 17.08
C LEU A 134 16.42 14.31 17.25
N PRO A 135 17.30 15.23 17.66
CA PRO A 135 18.65 14.85 18.09
C PRO A 135 18.59 14.15 19.45
N MET A 136 19.39 13.10 19.60
CA MET A 136 19.65 12.39 20.84
C MET A 136 21.17 12.27 21.01
N TRP A 137 21.63 11.86 22.19
CA TRP A 137 23.04 11.71 22.49
C TRP A 137 23.32 10.28 22.96
N TYR A 138 24.41 9.71 22.46
CA TYR A 138 24.98 8.52 23.07
C TYR A 138 25.70 8.88 24.36
N ARG A 139 25.97 7.87 25.19
CA ARG A 139 26.78 8.01 26.42
C ARG A 139 28.20 8.51 26.15
N ASN A 140 28.73 8.29 24.95
CA ASN A 140 30.03 8.81 24.52
C ASN A 140 30.02 10.31 24.11
N GLY A 141 28.90 11.02 24.29
CA GLY A 141 28.73 12.43 23.92
C GLY A 141 28.46 12.68 22.43
N GLN A 142 28.48 11.65 21.57
CA GLN A 142 28.19 11.82 20.15
C GLN A 142 26.71 12.08 19.90
N LYS A 143 26.43 13.11 19.11
CA LYS A 143 25.08 13.47 18.67
C LYS A 143 24.59 12.52 17.58
N VAL A 144 23.34 12.08 17.72
CA VAL A 144 22.65 11.19 16.79
C VAL A 144 21.34 11.80 16.37
N HIS A 145 21.11 11.92 15.07
CA HIS A 145 19.79 12.27 14.57
C HIS A 145 18.88 11.05 14.60
N THR A 146 17.69 11.18 15.15
CA THR A 146 16.69 10.11 15.21
C THR A 146 15.40 10.57 14.54
N THR A 147 14.83 9.75 13.67
CA THR A 147 13.48 9.99 13.16
C THR A 147 12.49 9.43 14.17
N VAL A 148 11.53 10.27 14.59
CA VAL A 148 10.40 9.86 15.41
C VAL A 148 9.26 9.41 14.50
N VAL A 149 8.81 8.18 14.68
CA VAL A 149 7.71 7.58 13.92
C VAL A 149 6.63 7.12 14.89
N GLN A 150 5.40 7.61 14.72
CA GLN A 150 4.25 7.13 15.47
C GLN A 150 3.69 5.88 14.83
N ILE A 151 3.39 4.88 15.64
CA ILE A 151 2.70 3.65 15.23
C ILE A 151 1.22 3.78 15.57
N PRO A 152 0.35 4.10 14.60
CA PRO A 152 -1.09 4.14 14.82
C PRO A 152 -1.66 2.74 15.05
N ASP A 153 -2.93 2.65 15.44
CA ASP A 153 -3.67 1.38 15.41
C ASP A 153 -3.68 0.80 14.00
N GLN A 154 -3.27 -0.46 13.91
CA GLN A 154 -3.15 -1.19 12.67
C GLN A 154 -3.53 -2.64 12.86
N ARG A 155 -4.16 -3.17 11.81
CA ARG A 155 -4.82 -4.46 11.80
C ARG A 155 -4.47 -5.21 10.55
N VAL A 156 -4.36 -6.51 10.68
CA VAL A 156 -4.19 -7.39 9.55
C VAL A 156 -5.53 -7.52 8.82
N LEU A 157 -5.56 -7.30 7.51
CA LEU A 157 -6.79 -7.34 6.71
C LEU A 157 -6.96 -8.68 5.99
N ARG A 158 -5.90 -9.14 5.33
CA ARG A 158 -5.95 -10.30 4.46
C ARG A 158 -4.57 -10.90 4.32
N TRP A 159 -4.50 -12.22 4.34
CA TRP A 159 -3.36 -13.00 3.93
C TRP A 159 -3.59 -13.55 2.52
N VAL A 160 -2.54 -13.60 1.71
CA VAL A 160 -2.54 -14.23 0.40
C VAL A 160 -1.36 -15.19 0.34
N PRO A 161 -1.59 -16.50 0.14
CA PRO A 161 -0.51 -17.48 0.07
C PRO A 161 0.38 -17.26 -1.17
N PRO A 162 1.64 -17.75 -1.15
CA PRO A 162 2.58 -17.58 -2.25
C PRO A 162 2.08 -18.13 -3.60
N GLU A 163 1.27 -19.18 -3.57
CA GLU A 163 0.68 -19.82 -4.76
C GLU A 163 -0.25 -18.85 -5.51
N ASP A 164 -1.06 -18.09 -4.77
CA ASP A 164 -2.05 -17.16 -5.31
C ASP A 164 -1.47 -15.82 -5.76
N LEU A 165 -0.21 -15.50 -5.39
CA LEU A 165 0.42 -14.23 -5.79
C LEU A 165 0.48 -14.07 -7.31
N GLY A 166 0.61 -15.20 -8.02
CA GLY A 166 0.60 -15.24 -9.46
C GLY A 166 -0.68 -14.67 -10.06
N ASN A 167 -1.83 -14.69 -9.37
CA ASN A 167 -3.14 -14.30 -9.90
C ASN A 167 -3.36 -12.78 -9.95
N TYR A 168 -2.54 -12.00 -9.23
CA TYR A 168 -2.72 -10.54 -9.17
C TYR A 168 -2.17 -9.83 -10.42
N ALA A 169 -3.07 -9.23 -11.20
CA ALA A 169 -2.75 -8.45 -12.40
C ALA A 169 -1.68 -7.37 -12.15
N SER A 170 -1.69 -6.71 -10.98
CA SER A 170 -0.70 -5.70 -10.62
C SER A 170 0.74 -6.23 -10.54
N LEU A 171 0.93 -7.53 -10.25
CA LEU A 171 2.26 -8.17 -10.24
C LEU A 171 2.68 -8.66 -11.62
N ARG A 172 1.71 -8.92 -12.52
CA ARG A 172 1.93 -9.28 -13.92
C ARG A 172 2.20 -8.06 -14.81
N GLU A 173 1.52 -6.94 -14.59
CA GLU A 173 1.44 -5.81 -15.54
C GLU A 173 2.34 -4.60 -15.21
N MET A 174 2.82 -4.44 -13.97
CA MET A 174 3.63 -3.27 -13.57
C MET A 174 5.12 -3.36 -13.94
N ARG A 175 5.49 -3.75 -15.17
CA ARG A 175 6.92 -3.74 -15.53
C ARG A 175 7.25 -3.03 -16.84
N PRO A 176 8.17 -2.05 -16.81
CA PRO A 176 8.63 -1.38 -18.01
C PRO A 176 9.46 -2.37 -18.85
N TYR A 177 8.93 -2.74 -20.02
CA TYR A 177 9.53 -3.21 -21.30
C TYR A 177 10.80 -4.11 -21.35
N ARG A 178 11.48 -4.42 -20.24
CA ARG A 178 12.68 -5.28 -20.17
C ARG A 178 12.43 -6.66 -19.58
N LEU A 179 11.21 -6.93 -19.12
CA LEU A 179 10.82 -8.23 -18.58
C LEU A 179 9.60 -8.69 -19.37
N ASN A 180 9.85 -9.43 -20.45
CA ASN A 180 8.83 -10.27 -21.05
C ASN A 180 8.32 -11.27 -20.00
N GLN A 181 7.15 -11.88 -20.21
CA GLN A 181 6.62 -12.97 -19.36
C GLN A 181 7.66 -14.07 -19.07
N SER A 182 8.68 -14.21 -19.92
CA SER A 182 9.81 -15.12 -19.79
C SER A 182 10.71 -14.91 -18.55
N PHE A 183 10.70 -13.73 -17.90
CA PHE A 183 11.60 -13.44 -16.76
C PHE A 183 10.83 -12.87 -15.56
N LEU A 184 10.02 -13.71 -14.93
CA LEU A 184 9.50 -13.39 -13.59
C LEU A 184 10.68 -13.33 -12.58
N PRO A 185 10.65 -12.41 -11.59
CA PRO A 185 11.69 -12.39 -10.57
C PRO A 185 11.76 -13.69 -9.80
N ARG A 186 12.99 -14.09 -9.45
CA ARG A 186 13.26 -15.31 -8.70
C ARG A 186 12.39 -15.47 -7.45
N TRP A 187 12.14 -14.40 -6.69
CA TRP A 187 11.33 -14.49 -5.47
C TRP A 187 9.86 -14.87 -5.72
N LEU A 188 9.30 -14.52 -6.89
CA LEU A 188 7.94 -14.87 -7.27
C LEU A 188 7.88 -16.31 -7.81
N THR A 189 8.88 -16.71 -8.61
CA THR A 189 8.98 -18.10 -9.10
C THR A 189 9.31 -19.09 -7.99
N GLN A 190 10.06 -18.66 -6.98
CA GLN A 190 10.39 -19.45 -5.79
C GLN A 190 9.21 -19.64 -4.84
N GLN A 191 8.12 -18.88 -5.01
CA GLN A 191 6.92 -18.96 -4.15
C GLN A 191 7.25 -18.94 -2.64
N ARG A 192 8.28 -18.20 -2.27
CA ARG A 192 8.83 -18.22 -0.92
C ARG A 192 8.02 -17.37 0.07
N TRP A 193 7.42 -16.30 -0.42
CA TRP A 193 6.70 -15.32 0.39
C TRP A 193 5.29 -15.13 -0.14
N GLY A 194 4.33 -15.05 0.78
CA GLY A 194 2.99 -14.56 0.51
C GLY A 194 2.88 -13.05 0.76
N LEU A 195 1.66 -12.54 0.64
CA LEU A 195 1.36 -11.12 0.80
C LEU A 195 0.42 -10.91 1.98
N GLN A 196 0.90 -10.20 2.99
CA GLN A 196 0.06 -9.73 4.10
C GLN A 196 -0.40 -8.30 3.83
N LEU A 197 -1.71 -8.07 3.83
CA LEU A 197 -2.30 -6.75 3.80
C LEU A 197 -2.54 -6.26 5.23
N VAL A 198 -2.04 -5.07 5.53
CA VAL A 198 -2.19 -4.38 6.81
C VAL A 198 -2.86 -3.04 6.57
N GLY A 199 -3.92 -2.79 7.33
CA GLY A 199 -4.60 -1.49 7.38
C GLY A 199 -4.13 -0.70 8.60
N ALA A 200 -3.98 0.61 8.44
CA ALA A 200 -3.59 1.53 9.50
C ALA A 200 -4.45 2.79 9.47
N VAL A 201 -4.70 3.34 10.66
CA VAL A 201 -5.56 4.52 10.92
C VAL A 201 -7.01 4.27 10.50
N PRO A 202 -7.97 4.20 11.43
CA PRO A 202 -9.38 4.06 11.05
C PRO A 202 -9.87 5.32 10.31
N ALA A 203 -10.86 5.15 9.44
CA ALA A 203 -11.42 6.22 8.64
C ALA A 203 -12.94 6.04 8.45
N ASP A 204 -13.62 7.14 8.14
CA ASP A 204 -15.06 7.13 7.89
C ASP A 204 -15.38 6.29 6.64
N PRO A 205 -16.29 5.28 6.71
CA PRO A 205 -16.74 4.51 5.55
C PRO A 205 -17.25 5.36 4.38
N ALA A 206 -17.81 6.55 4.62
CA ALA A 206 -18.33 7.43 3.59
C ALA A 206 -17.27 7.87 2.57
N ASN A 207 -16.00 7.89 2.95
CA ASN A 207 -14.89 8.32 2.08
C ASN A 207 -14.44 7.23 1.10
N PHE A 208 -14.97 6.01 1.21
CA PHE A 208 -14.53 4.86 0.42
C PHE A 208 -15.65 4.33 -0.47
N THR A 209 -15.25 3.70 -1.59
CA THR A 209 -16.20 2.98 -2.44
C THR A 209 -16.63 1.67 -1.79
N ALA A 210 -17.80 1.15 -2.19
CA ALA A 210 -18.31 -0.12 -1.68
C ALA A 210 -17.32 -1.29 -1.82
N GLN A 211 -16.53 -1.31 -2.90
CA GLN A 211 -15.49 -2.32 -3.13
C GLN A 211 -14.37 -2.26 -2.09
N TRP A 212 -13.88 -1.05 -1.77
CA TRP A 212 -12.88 -0.87 -0.71
C TRP A 212 -13.46 -1.27 0.64
N CYS A 213 -14.69 -0.84 0.95
CA CYS A 213 -15.39 -1.26 2.16
C CYS A 213 -15.55 -2.80 2.25
N GLY A 214 -15.76 -3.49 1.12
CA GLY A 214 -15.85 -4.95 1.07
C GLY A 214 -14.61 -5.67 1.60
N ILE A 215 -13.41 -5.13 1.35
CA ILE A 215 -12.16 -5.70 1.86
C ILE A 215 -12.13 -5.68 3.39
N PHE A 216 -12.53 -4.56 4.00
CA PHE A 216 -12.55 -4.41 5.46
C PHE A 216 -13.69 -5.21 6.11
N LYS A 217 -14.86 -5.25 5.48
CA LYS A 217 -16.00 -6.06 5.92
C LYS A 217 -15.66 -7.55 5.97
N ALA A 218 -14.93 -8.06 4.99
CA ALA A 218 -14.47 -9.46 4.98
C ALA A 218 -13.55 -9.79 6.17
N ALA A 219 -12.84 -8.79 6.70
CA ALA A 219 -11.98 -8.92 7.88
C ALA A 219 -12.71 -8.57 9.20
N GLY A 220 -13.99 -8.17 9.15
CA GLY A 220 -14.73 -7.71 10.33
C GLY A 220 -14.27 -6.36 10.90
N LEU A 221 -13.55 -5.55 10.11
CA LEU A 221 -12.93 -4.31 10.57
C LEU A 221 -13.60 -3.06 9.98
N PRO A 222 -13.52 -1.91 10.67
CA PRO A 222 -13.91 -0.64 10.08
C PRO A 222 -12.93 -0.26 8.95
N PRO A 223 -13.35 0.55 7.96
CA PRO A 223 -12.45 1.04 6.92
C PRO A 223 -11.24 1.78 7.48
N MET A 224 -10.07 1.55 6.89
CA MET A 224 -8.82 2.15 7.31
C MET A 224 -8.23 3.02 6.20
N ARG A 225 -7.62 4.16 6.58
CA ARG A 225 -7.12 5.17 5.66
C ARG A 225 -5.95 4.69 4.82
N LYS A 226 -5.06 3.89 5.41
CA LYS A 226 -3.85 3.44 4.75
C LYS A 226 -3.78 1.92 4.73
N ILE A 227 -3.77 1.34 3.53
CA ILE A 227 -3.41 -0.07 3.32
C ILE A 227 -1.97 -0.14 2.84
N SER A 228 -1.22 -1.04 3.44
CA SER A 228 0.14 -1.42 3.05
C SER A 228 0.20 -2.94 2.87
N ARG A 229 1.18 -3.36 2.08
CA ARG A 229 1.41 -4.77 1.79
C ARG A 229 2.82 -5.15 2.23
N PHE A 230 2.96 -6.28 2.89
CA PHE A 230 4.23 -6.83 3.33
C PHE A 230 4.43 -8.20 2.70
N LEU A 231 5.66 -8.49 2.31
CA LEU A 231 6.06 -9.84 1.93
C LEU A 231 6.37 -10.59 3.22
N VAL A 232 5.66 -11.68 3.44
CA VAL A 232 5.71 -12.44 4.69
C VAL A 232 5.87 -13.91 4.31
N SER A 233 6.63 -14.66 5.09
CA SER A 233 6.76 -16.09 4.89
C SER A 233 5.53 -16.82 5.45
N PRO A 234 5.13 -17.99 4.91
CA PRO A 234 3.90 -18.68 5.33
C PRO A 234 3.85 -19.02 6.83
N ASP A 235 4.99 -19.30 7.44
CA ASP A 235 5.16 -19.50 8.89
C ASP A 235 4.90 -18.23 9.70
N ALA A 236 5.12 -17.04 9.15
CA ALA A 236 4.89 -15.77 9.85
C ALA A 236 3.54 -15.12 9.50
N ALA A 237 2.68 -15.83 8.77
CA ALA A 237 1.40 -15.30 8.33
C ALA A 237 0.46 -15.05 9.50
N LEU A 238 -0.20 -13.89 9.48
CA LEU A 238 -1.14 -13.49 10.51
C LEU A 238 -2.57 -13.62 10.03
N GLN A 239 -3.44 -14.03 10.96
CA GLN A 239 -4.86 -14.10 10.72
C GLN A 239 -5.45 -12.68 10.50
N PRO A 240 -6.47 -12.54 9.64
CA PRO A 240 -7.20 -11.27 9.50
C PRO A 240 -7.81 -10.86 10.87
N GLY A 241 -7.80 -9.57 11.17
CA GLY A 241 -8.26 -9.02 12.46
C GLY A 241 -7.16 -8.86 13.53
N ALA A 242 -6.03 -9.55 13.39
CA ALA A 242 -4.94 -9.50 14.36
C ALA A 242 -4.39 -8.07 14.56
N CYS A 243 -4.14 -7.71 15.82
CA CYS A 243 -3.48 -6.45 16.22
C CYS A 243 -2.00 -6.46 15.84
N LEU A 244 -1.50 -5.32 15.38
CA LEU A 244 -0.07 -5.09 15.23
C LEU A 244 0.37 -3.91 16.13
N GLY A 245 1.03 -4.24 17.23
CA GLY A 245 1.47 -3.28 18.25
C GLY A 245 2.87 -2.72 18.01
N LEU A 246 3.26 -1.76 18.86
CA LEU A 246 4.59 -1.14 18.87
C LEU A 246 5.71 -2.15 19.17
N HIS A 247 5.48 -3.03 20.15
CA HIS A 247 6.43 -4.06 20.63
C HIS A 247 6.76 -5.15 19.60
N HIS A 248 6.18 -5.06 18.39
CA HIS A 248 6.64 -5.85 17.27
C HIS A 248 8.13 -5.62 16.99
N PHE A 249 8.63 -4.40 17.17
CA PHE A 249 10.08 -4.11 17.11
C PHE A 249 10.65 -3.94 18.52
N ARG A 250 11.83 -4.51 18.74
CA ARG A 250 12.61 -4.33 19.97
C ARG A 250 13.65 -3.23 19.75
N VAL A 251 14.12 -2.66 20.84
CA VAL A 251 15.26 -1.74 20.81
C VAL A 251 16.51 -2.53 20.39
N GLY A 252 17.32 -1.97 19.48
CA GLY A 252 18.47 -2.65 18.85
C GLY A 252 18.13 -3.34 17.54
N ASP A 253 16.86 -3.65 17.26
CA ASP A 253 16.46 -4.21 15.97
C ASP A 253 16.77 -3.23 14.83
N CYS A 254 17.21 -3.77 13.70
CA CYS A 254 17.50 -2.98 12.51
C CYS A 254 16.37 -3.10 11.49
N VAL A 255 15.81 -1.95 11.12
CA VAL A 255 14.63 -1.84 10.25
C VAL A 255 14.94 -1.14 8.93
N ASP A 256 14.20 -1.53 7.89
CA ASP A 256 14.12 -0.82 6.62
C ASP A 256 12.85 0.04 6.61
N VAL A 257 13.01 1.34 6.33
CA VAL A 257 11.91 2.31 6.25
C VAL A 257 11.66 2.71 4.81
N VAL A 258 10.48 2.36 4.28
CA VAL A 258 10.06 2.67 2.91
C VAL A 258 8.97 3.73 2.93
N ALA A 259 9.19 4.85 2.26
CA ALA A 259 8.20 5.91 2.14
C ALA A 259 8.32 6.67 0.83
N ARG A 260 7.32 7.50 0.51
CA ARG A 260 7.38 8.41 -0.65
C ARG A 260 8.27 9.59 -0.30
N THR A 261 9.26 9.85 -1.15
CA THR A 261 10.12 11.03 -1.00
C THR A 261 9.35 12.34 -1.22
N VAL A 262 9.85 13.42 -0.63
CA VAL A 262 9.31 14.78 -0.80
C VAL A 262 9.19 15.10 -2.30
N ASN A 263 8.03 15.59 -2.72
CA ASN A 263 7.78 16.01 -4.09
C ASN A 263 8.44 17.37 -4.35
N ARG A 264 9.37 17.45 -5.30
CA ARG A 264 10.02 18.71 -5.71
C ARG A 264 9.52 19.22 -7.05
N GLY A 265 8.51 18.59 -7.67
CA GLY A 265 7.99 18.99 -8.97
C GLY A 265 8.98 18.73 -10.13
N PHE A 266 8.82 19.46 -11.23
CA PHE A 266 9.73 19.39 -12.39
C PHE A 266 11.03 20.14 -12.07
N GLN A 267 12.15 19.43 -12.06
CA GLN A 267 13.45 19.98 -11.70
C GLN A 267 14.42 19.96 -12.88
N GLY A 268 15.30 20.97 -12.90
CA GLY A 268 16.41 21.07 -13.85
C GLY A 268 17.48 19.98 -13.62
N VAL A 269 18.45 19.90 -14.52
CA VAL A 269 19.51 18.87 -14.46
C VAL A 269 20.44 18.99 -13.26
N MET A 270 20.71 20.21 -12.80
CA MET A 270 21.58 20.46 -11.66
C MET A 270 20.95 19.92 -10.37
N GLU A 271 19.72 20.30 -10.05
CA GLU A 271 19.02 19.81 -8.85
C GLU A 271 18.69 18.32 -8.91
N ARG A 272 18.28 17.83 -10.09
CA ARG A 272 17.80 16.46 -10.23
C ARG A 272 18.93 15.43 -10.29
N HIS A 273 20.03 15.77 -10.96
CA HIS A 273 21.12 14.85 -11.29
C HIS A 273 22.50 15.31 -10.83
N LEU A 274 22.57 16.43 -10.10
CA LEU A 274 23.82 17.01 -9.57
C LEU A 274 24.84 17.31 -10.67
N MET A 275 24.37 17.75 -11.86
CA MET A 275 25.25 18.24 -12.92
C MET A 275 25.81 19.63 -12.55
N GLU A 276 27.07 19.89 -12.91
CA GLU A 276 27.77 21.14 -12.56
C GLU A 276 27.27 22.37 -13.32
N GLY A 277 26.76 22.20 -14.54
CA GLY A 277 26.29 23.31 -15.39
C GLY A 277 27.41 23.95 -16.19
N GLY A 278 27.24 25.21 -16.57
CA GLY A 278 28.23 26.01 -17.28
C GLY A 278 28.91 27.04 -16.38
N PRO A 279 30.09 27.58 -16.77
CA PRO A 279 30.75 28.62 -15.99
C PRO A 279 29.87 29.87 -15.86
N ALA A 280 30.07 30.62 -14.77
CA ALA A 280 29.37 31.88 -14.51
C ALA A 280 29.96 33.06 -15.30
N ALA A 281 31.28 33.08 -15.52
CA ALA A 281 32.01 34.13 -16.22
C ALA A 281 32.64 33.64 -17.54
N HIS A 282 33.53 34.43 -18.13
CA HIS A 282 34.31 34.12 -19.34
C HIS A 282 33.45 33.84 -20.60
N GLY A 283 32.46 34.69 -20.88
CA GLY A 283 31.69 34.65 -22.12
C GLY A 283 30.55 33.60 -22.16
N SER A 284 30.29 32.91 -21.06
CA SER A 284 29.17 31.95 -20.96
C SER A 284 27.82 32.65 -21.17
N THR A 285 27.19 32.41 -22.32
CA THR A 285 25.93 33.05 -22.69
C THR A 285 24.75 32.08 -22.51
N LYS A 286 23.88 32.35 -21.52
CA LYS A 286 22.62 31.59 -21.26
C LYS A 286 22.82 30.07 -21.10
N PHE A 287 24.00 29.62 -20.66
CA PHE A 287 24.36 28.20 -20.52
C PHE A 287 24.54 27.73 -19.07
N HIS A 288 24.51 28.63 -18.09
CA HIS A 288 24.87 28.34 -16.68
C HIS A 288 24.20 27.10 -16.06
N ARG A 289 22.92 26.82 -16.39
CA ARG A 289 22.15 25.70 -15.81
C ARG A 289 21.63 24.69 -16.84
N LYS A 290 22.19 24.71 -18.05
CA LYS A 290 21.79 23.79 -19.15
C LYS A 290 22.48 22.42 -18.99
N MET A 291 21.96 21.41 -19.68
CA MET A 291 22.49 20.04 -19.66
C MET A 291 23.84 19.88 -20.38
N GLY A 292 24.12 20.73 -21.37
CA GLY A 292 25.20 20.46 -22.31
C GLY A 292 24.82 19.38 -23.31
N SER A 293 25.82 18.61 -23.76
CA SER A 293 25.65 17.59 -24.79
C SER A 293 24.82 16.39 -24.31
N ALA A 294 23.81 16.02 -25.11
CA ALA A 294 22.93 14.90 -24.81
C ALA A 294 23.44 13.55 -25.35
N ALA A 295 24.04 13.55 -26.54
CA ALA A 295 24.53 12.37 -27.26
C ALA A 295 25.75 12.72 -28.13
N GLY A 296 26.52 11.70 -28.52
CA GLY A 296 27.66 11.87 -29.42
C GLY A 296 27.30 11.53 -30.88
N GLY A 297 27.96 12.19 -31.84
CA GLY A 297 28.00 11.77 -33.26
C GLY A 297 26.66 11.67 -33.98
N GLY A 298 25.65 12.48 -33.60
CA GLY A 298 24.32 12.45 -34.23
C GLY A 298 23.50 11.18 -33.94
N GLY A 299 24.00 10.29 -33.08
CA GLY A 299 23.28 9.07 -32.69
C GLY A 299 22.06 9.34 -31.80
N PRO A 300 21.17 8.34 -31.65
CA PRO A 300 19.98 8.48 -30.82
C PRO A 300 20.34 8.64 -29.34
N ILE A 301 19.46 9.32 -28.60
CA ILE A 301 19.61 9.45 -27.14
C ILE A 301 19.35 8.08 -26.49
N TYR A 302 20.35 7.56 -25.78
CA TYR A 302 20.22 6.31 -25.04
C TYR A 302 19.12 6.37 -23.97
N ARG A 303 18.35 5.29 -23.86
CA ARG A 303 17.29 5.15 -22.84
C ARG A 303 17.92 5.25 -21.44
N GLY A 304 17.31 6.05 -20.58
CA GLY A 304 17.81 6.27 -19.22
C GLY A 304 18.86 7.39 -19.13
N LYS A 305 19.16 8.13 -20.21
CA LYS A 305 19.94 9.37 -20.14
C LYS A 305 19.34 10.32 -19.10
N ARG A 306 20.21 10.90 -18.27
CA ARG A 306 19.83 11.85 -17.22
C ARG A 306 19.35 13.16 -17.83
N MET A 307 18.06 13.44 -17.71
CA MET A 307 17.38 14.62 -18.27
C MET A 307 16.55 15.37 -17.22
N PRO A 308 16.19 16.67 -17.41
CA PRO A 308 15.30 17.37 -16.49
C PRO A 308 13.95 16.67 -16.41
N GLY A 309 13.22 16.90 -15.33
CA GLY A 309 11.92 16.28 -15.12
C GLY A 309 11.52 16.12 -13.66
N VAL A 310 10.43 15.38 -13.43
CA VAL A 310 9.86 15.26 -12.08
C VAL A 310 10.83 14.56 -11.13
N MET A 311 11.15 15.25 -10.04
CA MET A 311 12.02 14.80 -8.95
C MET A 311 11.19 14.57 -7.67
N GLY A 312 11.48 13.47 -6.98
CA GLY A 312 10.76 13.12 -5.76
C GLY A 312 9.45 12.37 -6.02
N ASN A 313 8.58 12.33 -5.02
CA ASN A 313 7.27 11.65 -5.04
C ASN A 313 7.33 10.15 -5.44
N ARG A 314 8.46 9.49 -5.18
CA ARG A 314 8.71 8.08 -5.48
C ARG A 314 9.02 7.34 -4.20
N PHE A 315 8.67 6.05 -4.15
CA PHE A 315 9.06 5.21 -3.01
C PHE A 315 10.58 5.01 -2.99
N ARG A 316 11.19 5.27 -1.84
CA ARG A 316 12.58 4.97 -1.53
C ARG A 316 12.64 4.28 -0.18
N ALA A 317 13.65 3.43 -0.01
CA ALA A 317 13.94 2.72 1.23
C ALA A 317 15.20 3.33 1.85
N ALA A 318 15.14 3.71 3.13
CA ALA A 318 16.33 3.84 3.96
C ALA A 318 16.50 2.51 4.68
N ARG A 319 17.69 1.91 4.56
CA ARG A 319 17.92 0.52 4.98
C ARG A 319 18.79 0.43 6.23
N SER A 320 18.68 -0.68 6.93
CA SER A 320 19.51 -1.05 8.09
C SER A 320 19.62 0.08 9.13
N LEU A 321 18.47 0.63 9.53
CA LEU A 321 18.41 1.67 10.55
C LEU A 321 18.08 1.02 11.90
N PRO A 322 18.97 1.11 12.91
CA PRO A 322 18.67 0.58 14.24
C PRO A 322 17.60 1.38 14.97
N VAL A 323 16.77 0.69 15.75
CA VAL A 323 15.82 1.27 16.70
C VAL A 323 16.56 1.64 17.98
N LEU A 324 16.51 2.93 18.36
CA LEU A 324 17.25 3.45 19.51
C LEU A 324 16.39 3.67 20.76
N ARG A 325 15.11 3.98 20.58
CA ARG A 325 14.17 4.17 21.69
C ARG A 325 12.76 3.76 21.25
N VAL A 326 12.00 3.21 22.19
CA VAL A 326 10.59 2.86 22.03
C VAL A 326 9.82 3.50 23.17
N ASN A 327 8.77 4.28 22.85
CA ASN A 327 7.87 4.88 23.84
C ASN A 327 6.48 4.24 23.74
N THR A 328 6.05 3.56 24.79
CA THR A 328 4.82 2.75 24.81
C THR A 328 3.56 3.62 24.93
N LYS A 329 3.60 4.64 25.77
CA LYS A 329 2.49 5.57 26.05
C LYS A 329 1.95 6.26 24.81
N HIS A 330 2.84 6.78 23.97
CA HIS A 330 2.48 7.50 22.73
C HIS A 330 2.66 6.66 21.47
N ARG A 331 3.08 5.39 21.62
CA ARG A 331 3.40 4.45 20.54
C ARG A 331 4.41 5.03 19.55
N LEU A 332 5.52 5.56 20.06
CA LEU A 332 6.57 6.16 19.24
C LEU A 332 7.76 5.21 19.10
N LEU A 333 8.29 5.18 17.89
CA LEU A 333 9.50 4.47 17.53
C LEU A 333 10.56 5.49 17.10
N PHE A 334 11.74 5.45 17.74
CA PHE A 334 12.86 6.32 17.43
C PHE A 334 13.89 5.53 16.63
N ILE A 335 14.01 5.85 15.34
CA ILE A 335 14.87 5.16 14.40
C ILE A 335 16.10 6.03 14.12
N LYS A 336 17.30 5.45 14.15
CA LYS A 336 18.54 6.16 13.84
C LYS A 336 18.50 6.74 12.41
N GLY A 337 18.95 7.97 12.27
CA GLY A 337 19.14 8.65 10.98
C GLY A 337 17.88 9.25 10.38
N PHE A 338 17.94 9.45 9.06
CA PHE A 338 16.92 10.15 8.28
C PHE A 338 16.08 9.17 7.48
N THR A 339 14.77 9.29 7.61
CA THR A 339 13.80 8.51 6.82
C THR A 339 13.27 9.30 5.63
N PRO A 340 12.90 8.63 4.52
CA PRO A 340 12.32 9.31 3.36
C PRO A 340 10.96 9.92 3.68
N GLY A 341 10.64 11.02 2.99
CA GLY A 341 9.32 11.65 3.02
C GLY A 341 9.19 12.84 3.97
N PRO A 342 8.18 13.70 3.76
CA PRO A 342 7.89 14.84 4.62
C PRO A 342 7.36 14.40 6.00
N PRO A 343 7.37 15.28 7.02
CA PRO A 343 6.66 15.02 8.27
C PRO A 343 5.16 14.79 8.00
N HIS A 344 4.52 14.04 8.88
CA HIS A 344 3.16 13.52 8.81
C HIS A 344 2.83 12.62 7.61
N SER A 345 3.84 12.10 6.92
CA SER A 345 3.64 11.10 5.86
C SER A 345 3.70 9.67 6.38
N TYR A 346 2.98 8.78 5.70
CA TYR A 346 3.01 7.35 5.99
C TYR A 346 4.31 6.71 5.52
N CYS A 347 4.90 5.86 6.36
CA CYS A 347 6.02 5.00 6.04
C CYS A 347 5.68 3.54 6.34
N GLN A 348 6.35 2.63 5.62
CA GLN A 348 6.34 1.20 5.90
C GLN A 348 7.65 0.87 6.62
N ILE A 349 7.56 0.14 7.71
CA ILE A 349 8.69 -0.27 8.54
C ILE A 349 8.68 -1.79 8.53
N MET A 350 9.81 -2.39 8.25
CA MET A 350 9.96 -3.85 8.14
C MET A 350 11.37 -4.21 8.60
N ASP A 351 11.59 -5.48 8.97
CA ASP A 351 12.94 -5.94 9.28
C ASP A 351 13.87 -5.71 8.08
N SER A 352 15.12 -5.39 8.37
CA SER A 352 16.11 -5.10 7.34
C SER A 352 16.37 -6.31 6.43
N TRP A 353 16.40 -6.07 5.11
CA TRP A 353 16.82 -7.10 4.15
C TRP A 353 18.34 -7.25 4.03
N MET A 354 19.13 -6.46 4.76
CA MET A 354 20.59 -6.53 4.70
C MET A 354 21.10 -7.85 5.28
N LEU A 355 21.99 -8.55 4.56
CA LEU A 355 22.41 -9.91 4.90
C LEU A 355 23.12 -9.99 6.27
N ASP A 356 23.98 -9.03 6.59
CA ASP A 356 24.75 -9.07 7.84
C ASP A 356 23.85 -8.82 9.07
N VAL A 357 22.89 -7.92 8.92
CA VAL A 357 21.84 -7.68 9.92
C VAL A 357 20.93 -8.90 10.08
N ARG A 358 20.63 -9.62 8.99
CA ARG A 358 19.81 -10.82 9.08
C ARG A 358 20.50 -11.93 9.87
N ARG A 359 21.84 -12.03 9.81
CA ARG A 359 22.62 -12.96 10.63
C ARG A 359 22.55 -12.63 12.11
N SER A 360 22.62 -11.35 12.50
CA SER A 360 22.46 -10.96 13.91
C SER A 360 21.05 -11.25 14.42
N LEU A 361 20.05 -11.11 13.55
CA LEU A 361 18.66 -11.41 13.85
C LEU A 361 18.41 -12.93 13.99
N ASP A 362 19.15 -13.77 13.28
CA ASP A 362 19.15 -15.22 13.48
C ASP A 362 19.76 -15.63 14.83
N ALA A 363 20.69 -14.85 15.39
CA ALA A 363 21.31 -15.10 16.70
C ALA A 363 20.41 -14.67 17.88
N ASN A 364 19.67 -13.57 17.72
CA ASN A 364 18.68 -13.09 18.69
C ASN A 364 17.33 -12.89 17.98
N PRO A 365 16.49 -13.94 17.90
CA PRO A 365 15.27 -13.89 17.10
C PRO A 365 14.25 -12.89 17.69
N PRO A 366 13.63 -12.06 16.83
CA PRO A 366 12.63 -11.10 17.26
C PRO A 366 11.27 -11.81 17.48
N PRO A 367 10.24 -11.14 18.03
CA PRO A 367 8.97 -11.80 18.29
C PRO A 367 8.32 -12.25 16.98
N MET A 368 7.87 -13.49 16.95
CA MET A 368 7.38 -14.22 15.79
C MET A 368 6.03 -14.89 16.13
N PRO A 369 5.01 -14.79 15.25
CA PRO A 369 4.92 -13.94 14.06
C PRO A 369 4.89 -12.43 14.39
N THR A 370 4.39 -12.10 15.58
CA THR A 370 4.28 -10.76 16.14
C THR A 370 4.43 -10.80 17.65
N TYR A 371 4.49 -9.63 18.27
CA TYR A 371 4.35 -9.53 19.73
C TYR A 371 2.87 -9.63 20.14
N PHE A 372 2.56 -10.49 21.12
CA PHE A 372 1.25 -10.62 21.74
C PHE A 372 1.26 -10.04 23.15
N ALA A 373 0.15 -9.43 23.58
CA ALA A 373 0.05 -8.83 24.91
C ALA A 373 0.19 -9.86 26.05
N GLU A 374 -0.12 -11.13 25.77
CA GLU A 374 0.09 -12.27 26.69
C GLU A 374 1.58 -12.46 27.06
N ASP A 375 2.49 -12.04 26.19
CA ASP A 375 3.94 -12.16 26.40
C ASP A 375 4.52 -10.95 27.14
N ALA A 376 3.67 -10.06 27.65
CA ALA A 376 4.12 -8.93 28.45
C ALA A 376 4.77 -9.41 29.76
N PRO A 377 5.85 -8.77 30.22
CA PRO A 377 6.35 -9.00 31.57
C PRO A 377 5.28 -8.63 32.61
N GLU A 378 5.31 -9.25 33.80
CA GLU A 378 4.27 -9.15 34.86
C GLU A 378 4.02 -7.73 35.45
N GLY A 379 4.68 -6.69 34.93
CA GLY A 379 4.43 -5.27 35.26
C GLY A 379 4.19 -4.38 34.04
N GLY A 380 3.98 -4.98 32.85
CA GLY A 380 3.96 -4.26 31.58
C GLY A 380 5.35 -3.74 31.16
N TYR A 381 5.42 -3.16 29.97
CA TYR A 381 6.65 -2.49 29.54
C TYR A 381 6.77 -1.11 30.20
N PRO A 382 8.01 -0.67 30.51
CA PRO A 382 8.23 0.71 30.95
C PRO A 382 7.77 1.71 29.88
N GLU A 383 7.50 2.95 30.29
CA GLU A 383 7.03 4.00 29.38
C GLU A 383 8.02 4.24 28.24
N ASP A 384 9.32 4.24 28.55
CA ASP A 384 10.41 4.39 27.60
C ASP A 384 11.44 3.26 27.76
N VAL A 385 11.78 2.63 26.63
CA VAL A 385 12.89 1.68 26.52
C VAL A 385 13.97 2.32 25.67
N TYR A 386 15.18 2.46 26.21
CA TYR A 386 16.35 3.06 25.56
C TYR A 386 17.36 1.99 25.13
N HIS A 387 18.10 2.26 24.05
CA HIS A 387 19.26 1.45 23.68
C HIS A 387 20.37 1.65 24.71
N PRO A 388 21.14 0.60 25.08
CA PRO A 388 22.18 0.71 26.11
C PRO A 388 23.18 1.84 25.85
N ASP A 389 23.55 2.06 24.58
CA ASP A 389 24.48 3.13 24.20
C ASP A 389 23.89 4.55 24.31
N LEU A 390 22.56 4.68 24.36
CA LEU A 390 21.88 5.98 24.39
C LEU A 390 21.84 6.52 25.81
N LEU A 391 22.02 7.83 25.97
CA LEU A 391 21.87 8.50 27.26
C LEU A 391 20.36 8.77 27.49
N PRO A 392 19.74 8.21 28.55
CA PRO A 392 18.38 8.58 28.95
C PRO A 392 18.34 10.03 29.43
N TYR A 393 17.18 10.69 29.28
CA TYR A 393 17.05 12.10 29.68
C TYR A 393 17.14 12.32 31.20
N ASP A 394 16.81 11.31 32.00
CA ASP A 394 16.75 11.42 33.46
C ASP A 394 18.09 11.10 34.14
N GLN A 395 19.07 10.55 33.41
CA GLN A 395 20.36 10.17 33.97
C GLN A 395 21.36 11.33 33.88
N PRO A 396 22.15 11.59 34.94
CA PRO A 396 23.22 12.57 34.89
C PRO A 396 24.30 12.16 33.88
N LEU A 397 24.98 13.15 33.29
CA LEU A 397 26.14 12.90 32.44
C LEU A 397 27.34 12.55 33.33
N GLU A 398 27.71 11.27 33.36
CA GLU A 398 29.02 10.85 33.87
C GLU A 398 30.05 11.18 32.79
N LEU A 399 30.69 12.35 32.91
CA LEU A 399 31.85 12.67 32.08
C LEU A 399 33.02 11.80 32.60
N PRO A 400 33.76 11.09 31.72
CA PRO A 400 35.00 10.48 32.15
C PRO A 400 35.95 11.58 32.63
N ASP A 401 36.48 11.41 33.85
CA ASP A 401 37.41 12.33 34.53
C ASP A 401 38.64 12.72 33.69
#